data_AF-A0A0N5CTH6-F1
#
_entry.id   AF-A0A0N5CTH6-F1
#
_cell.length_a   1.000
_cell.length_b   1.000
_cell.length_c   1.000
_cell.angle_alpha   90.00
_cell.angle_beta   90.00
_cell.angle_gamma   90.00
#
_symmetry.space_group_name_H-M   'P 1'
#
loop_
_entity.id
_entity.type
_entity.pdbx_description
1 polymer ?
#
loop_
_entity_poly.entity_id
_entity_poly.type
_entity_poly.pdbx_seq_one_letter_code
_entity_poly.pdbx_strand_id
1 'polypeptide(L)'
;MKNLPTSVLTLMRLRSIDFPLSVSSSALCCHYVSCFVGSHTYNFSSKHRDSLMVETLTQFLVINFLVTVVGPGFCLVHYQCRVYREPELILKVTGHQQELSFDSFIKPLEDMRAGQPRLLEVDNRVFILFVFLSIDALSGLFFGQCLEICGANHSFIPIVLEITSLECWAG
;
A
#
# COMPACT_ATOMS: atom_id res chain seq x y z
N MET A 1 -3.24 -10.32 16.77
CA MET A 1 -2.01 -9.80 16.14
C MET A 1 -2.30 -8.37 15.69
N LYS A 2 -1.60 -7.38 16.24
CA LYS A 2 -1.76 -6.00 15.77
C LYS A 2 -1.06 -5.92 14.42
N ASN A 3 -1.78 -5.60 13.34
CA ASN A 3 -1.21 -5.33 12.03
C ASN A 3 -0.44 -4.01 12.07
N LEU A 4 0.68 -3.97 12.81
CA LEU A 4 1.55 -2.81 12.78
C LEU A 4 2.20 -2.73 11.40
N PRO A 5 2.35 -1.51 10.86
CA PRO A 5 3.01 -1.32 9.58
C PRO A 5 4.45 -1.81 9.68
N THR A 6 4.78 -2.71 8.76
CA THR A 6 6.05 -3.43 8.68
C THR A 6 7.20 -2.56 8.14
N SER A 7 6.91 -1.35 7.69
CA SER A 7 7.96 -0.40 7.32
C SER A 7 7.47 1.03 7.49
N VAL A 8 8.41 1.96 7.62
CA VAL A 8 8.11 3.40 7.61
C VAL A 8 7.37 3.79 6.33
N LEU A 9 7.72 3.17 5.20
CA LEU A 9 7.05 3.39 3.93
C LEU A 9 5.59 2.89 3.94
N THR A 10 5.33 1.73 4.54
CA THR A 10 3.97 1.20 4.72
C THR A 10 3.14 2.13 5.60
N LEU A 11 3.72 2.63 6.70
CA LEU A 11 3.07 3.58 7.59
C LEU A 11 2.75 4.90 6.88
N MET A 12 3.70 5.44 6.11
CA MET A 12 3.48 6.65 5.31
C MET A 12 2.42 6.44 4.24
N ARG A 13 2.41 5.28 3.57
CA ARG A 13 1.36 4.88 2.61
C ARG A 13 -0.01 4.82 3.27
N LEU A 14 -0.13 4.14 4.40
CA LEU A 14 -1.39 4.06 5.15
C LEU A 14 -1.89 5.45 5.53
N ARG A 15 -1.03 6.30 6.11
CA ARG A 15 -1.39 7.69 6.43
C ARG A 15 -1.80 8.51 5.20
N SER A 16 -1.15 8.29 4.05
CA SER A 16 -1.50 8.95 2.79
C SER A 16 -2.83 8.48 2.19
N ILE A 17 -3.35 7.34 2.61
CA ILE A 17 -4.65 6.78 2.19
C ILE A 17 -5.73 7.14 3.23
N ASP A 18 -5.44 7.01 4.51
CA ASP A 18 -6.38 7.31 5.60
C ASP A 18 -6.80 8.79 5.59
N PHE A 19 -5.88 9.69 5.26
CA PHE A 19 -6.17 11.11 5.16
C PHE A 19 -7.24 11.43 4.09
N PRO A 20 -7.07 11.09 2.80
CA PRO A 20 -8.11 11.33 1.80
C PRO A 20 -9.38 10.50 2.04
N LEU A 21 -9.29 9.30 2.63
CA LEU A 21 -10.47 8.54 3.05
C LEU A 21 -11.27 9.26 4.14
N SER A 22 -10.60 9.91 5.09
CA SER A 22 -11.28 10.70 6.13
C SER A 22 -12.03 11.89 5.53
N VAL A 23 -11.45 12.56 4.53
CA VAL A 23 -12.06 13.72 3.84
C VAL A 23 -13.18 13.30 2.87
N SER A 24 -13.01 12.16 2.18
CA SER A 24 -14.01 11.60 1.26
C SER A 24 -15.11 10.80 1.95
N SER A 25 -15.03 10.63 3.28
CA SER A 25 -16.08 9.98 4.05
C SER A 25 -17.43 10.67 3.80
N SER A 26 -18.46 9.86 3.59
CA SER A 26 -19.79 10.29 3.15
C SER A 26 -20.39 11.38 4.04
N ALA A 27 -20.04 11.46 5.33
CA ALA A 27 -20.54 12.48 6.25
C ALA A 27 -20.06 13.90 5.89
N LEU A 28 -18.79 14.10 5.54
CA LEU A 28 -18.25 15.43 5.20
C LEU A 28 -18.67 15.85 3.78
N CYS A 29 -18.70 14.90 2.84
CA CYS A 29 -19.20 15.15 1.49
C CYS A 29 -20.70 15.47 1.51
N CYS A 30 -21.52 14.68 2.23
CA CYS A 30 -22.95 14.95 2.40
C CYS A 30 -23.18 16.25 3.16
N HIS A 31 -22.36 16.61 4.16
CA HIS A 31 -22.49 17.90 4.85
C HIS A 31 -22.17 19.07 3.92
N TYR A 32 -21.11 18.95 3.12
CA TYR A 32 -20.76 19.98 2.13
C TYR A 32 -21.85 20.14 1.06
N VAL A 33 -22.34 19.02 0.51
CA VAL A 33 -23.43 19.02 -0.48
C VAL A 33 -24.75 19.49 0.14
N SER A 34 -25.06 19.11 1.38
CA SER A 34 -26.29 19.54 2.07
C SER A 34 -26.24 21.00 2.48
N CYS A 35 -25.09 21.52 2.89
CA CYS A 35 -24.90 22.95 3.14
C CYS A 35 -24.98 23.74 1.82
N PHE A 36 -24.44 23.22 0.72
CA PHE A 36 -24.58 23.84 -0.61
C PHE A 36 -26.04 23.84 -1.10
N VAL A 37 -26.74 22.70 -1.02
CA VAL A 37 -28.14 22.57 -1.40
C VAL A 37 -29.05 23.37 -0.46
N GLY A 38 -28.77 23.39 0.84
CA GLY A 38 -29.47 24.18 1.85
C GLY A 38 -29.28 25.69 1.64
N SER A 39 -28.08 26.09 1.24
CA SER A 39 -27.76 27.46 0.79
C SER A 39 -28.38 27.81 -0.56
N HIS A 40 -29.08 26.89 -1.22
CA HIS A 40 -29.81 27.13 -2.47
C HIS A 40 -31.35 27.07 -2.31
N THR A 41 -31.85 27.04 -1.07
CA THR A 41 -33.27 27.38 -0.80
C THR A 41 -33.54 28.90 -0.81
N TYR A 42 -32.51 29.73 -1.02
CA TYR A 42 -32.69 31.13 -1.38
C TYR A 42 -33.12 31.22 -2.85
N ASN A 43 -34.39 31.58 -3.07
CA ASN A 43 -35.00 32.02 -4.34
C ASN A 43 -34.03 32.12 -5.53
N PHE A 44 -33.98 31.08 -6.36
CA PHE A 44 -33.22 31.11 -7.61
C PHE A 44 -33.94 32.03 -8.61
N SER A 45 -33.69 33.33 -8.50
CA SER A 45 -34.08 34.29 -9.52
C SER A 45 -33.12 34.11 -10.71
N SER A 46 -33.65 33.59 -11.82
CA SER A 46 -32.97 33.37 -13.11
C SER A 46 -32.35 34.65 -13.68
N LYS A 47 -31.21 35.08 -13.13
CA LYS A 47 -30.40 36.16 -13.68
C LYS A 47 -29.00 35.62 -13.89
N HIS A 48 -28.58 35.60 -15.14
CA HIS A 48 -27.35 34.95 -15.65
C HIS A 48 -26.04 35.32 -14.92
N ARG A 49 -26.03 36.37 -14.08
CA ARG A 49 -24.89 36.80 -13.27
C ARG A 49 -24.66 35.97 -12.01
N ASP A 50 -25.71 35.34 -11.47
CA ASP A 50 -25.60 34.58 -10.22
C ASP A 50 -25.01 33.18 -10.45
N SER A 51 -25.10 32.63 -11.67
CA SER A 51 -24.49 31.33 -12.06
C SER A 51 -22.96 31.38 -12.03
N LEU A 52 -22.36 32.46 -12.53
CA LEU A 52 -20.90 32.58 -12.65
C LEU A 52 -20.21 32.62 -11.28
N MET A 53 -20.84 33.26 -10.29
CA MET A 53 -20.30 33.30 -8.93
C MET A 53 -20.31 31.91 -8.29
N VAL A 54 -21.38 31.14 -8.49
CA VAL A 54 -21.51 29.76 -7.97
C VAL A 54 -20.51 28.82 -8.65
N GLU A 55 -20.34 28.94 -9.97
CA GLU A 55 -19.35 28.16 -10.74
C GLU A 55 -17.93 28.43 -10.25
N THR A 56 -17.57 29.70 -10.05
CA THR A 56 -16.24 30.10 -9.59
C THR A 56 -15.97 29.57 -8.18
N LEU A 57 -16.92 29.71 -7.25
CA LEU A 57 -16.79 29.20 -5.88
C LEU A 57 -16.65 27.68 -5.83
N THR A 58 -17.42 26.97 -6.66
CA THR A 58 -17.33 25.50 -6.75
C THR A 58 -15.97 25.07 -7.29
N GLN A 59 -15.43 25.78 -8.27
CA GLN A 59 -14.12 25.49 -8.84
C GLN A 59 -12.99 25.70 -7.83
N PHE A 60 -13.03 26.78 -7.03
CA PHE A 60 -12.08 26.98 -5.93
C PHE A 60 -12.14 25.87 -4.89
N LEU A 61 -13.33 25.40 -4.54
CA LEU A 61 -13.47 24.29 -3.61
C LEU A 61 -12.87 23.00 -4.16
N VAL A 62 -13.18 22.64 -5.40
CA VAL A 62 -12.65 21.44 -6.04
C VAL A 62 -11.12 21.48 -6.10
N ILE A 63 -10.53 22.64 -6.43
CA ILE A 63 -9.07 22.82 -6.46
C ILE A 63 -8.47 22.62 -5.06
N ASN A 64 -9.03 23.25 -4.01
CA ASN A 64 -8.53 23.09 -2.65
C ASN A 64 -8.61 21.63 -2.18
N PHE A 65 -9.72 20.94 -2.47
CA PHE A 65 -9.88 19.53 -2.17
C PHE A 65 -8.81 18.66 -2.86
N LEU A 66 -8.57 18.88 -4.16
CA LEU A 66 -7.54 18.16 -4.91
C LEU A 66 -6.14 18.41 -4.33
N VAL A 67 -5.80 19.66 -3.98
CA VAL A 67 -4.49 19.97 -3.38
C VAL A 67 -4.31 19.25 -2.04
N THR A 68 -5.35 19.22 -1.20
CA THR A 68 -5.32 18.52 0.09
C THR A 68 -5.16 17.00 -0.08
N VAL A 69 -5.87 16.38 -1.03
CA VAL A 69 -5.79 14.93 -1.29
C VAL A 69 -4.44 14.54 -1.92
N VAL A 70 -3.98 15.30 -2.91
CA VAL A 70 -2.80 14.94 -3.71
C VAL A 70 -1.50 15.32 -3.00
N GLY A 71 -1.49 16.38 -2.18
CA GLY A 71 -0.30 16.88 -1.50
C GLY A 71 0.50 15.83 -0.73
N PRO A 72 -0.11 15.05 0.19
CA PRO A 72 0.57 13.96 0.91
C PRO A 72 1.15 12.89 -0.03
N GLY A 73 0.49 12.63 -1.16
CA GLY A 73 0.96 11.67 -2.17
C GLY A 73 2.28 12.09 -2.83
N PHE A 74 2.46 13.37 -3.12
CA PHE A 74 3.74 13.88 -3.66
C PHE A 74 4.89 13.73 -2.68
N CYS A 75 4.68 14.02 -1.39
CA CYS A 75 5.70 13.82 -0.36
C CYS A 75 6.14 12.36 -0.26
N LEU A 76 5.19 11.42 -0.35
CA LEU A 76 5.46 9.99 -0.34
C LEU A 76 6.33 9.56 -1.54
N VAL A 77 5.98 9.99 -2.75
CA VAL A 77 6.74 9.66 -3.97
C VAL A 77 8.18 10.19 -3.88
N HIS A 78 8.37 11.41 -3.41
CA HIS A 78 9.71 11.97 -3.24
C HIS A 78 10.53 11.22 -2.18
N TYR A 79 9.90 10.81 -1.07
CA TYR A 79 10.54 9.97 -0.06
C TYR A 79 10.96 8.62 -0.63
N GLN A 80 10.08 7.96 -1.39
CA GLN A 80 10.39 6.69 -2.07
C GLN A 80 11.61 6.85 -3.00
N CYS A 81 11.63 7.86 -3.85
CA CYS A 81 12.76 8.11 -4.76
C CYS A 81 14.10 8.31 -4.04
N ARG A 82 14.10 8.88 -2.82
CA ARG A 82 15.32 9.00 -2.00
C ARG A 82 15.77 7.65 -1.45
N VAL A 83 14.86 6.89 -0.87
CA VAL A 83 15.18 5.58 -0.26
C VAL A 83 15.68 4.58 -1.30
N TYR A 84 15.11 4.57 -2.52
CA TYR A 84 15.54 3.65 -3.58
C TYR A 84 16.93 3.96 -4.17
N ARG A 85 17.51 5.14 -3.91
CA ARG A 85 18.79 5.53 -4.54
C ARG A 85 20.01 4.92 -3.86
N GLU A 86 19.95 4.63 -2.57
CA GLU A 86 21.09 4.16 -1.77
C GLU A 86 20.76 2.88 -0.99
N PRO A 87 20.55 1.73 -1.66
CA PRO A 87 20.25 0.47 -0.99
C PRO A 87 21.50 -0.19 -0.40
N GLU A 88 21.37 -0.76 0.80
CA GLU A 88 22.43 -1.57 1.43
C GLU A 88 22.50 -3.00 0.85
N LEU A 89 21.38 -3.50 0.31
CA LEU A 89 21.24 -4.84 -0.27
C LEU A 89 20.35 -4.77 -1.52
N ILE A 90 20.78 -5.43 -2.60
CA ILE A 90 19.99 -5.56 -3.84
C ILE A 90 19.65 -7.03 -4.03
N LEU A 91 18.36 -7.35 -3.88
CA LEU A 91 17.82 -8.67 -4.18
C LEU A 91 17.23 -8.67 -5.60
N LYS A 92 17.71 -9.57 -6.46
CA LYS A 92 17.12 -9.80 -7.78
C LYS A 92 16.19 -11.01 -7.69
N VAL A 93 14.91 -10.81 -8.01
CA VAL A 93 13.90 -11.86 -8.07
C VAL A 93 13.44 -12.02 -9.51
N THR A 94 13.51 -13.23 -10.05
CA THR A 94 13.07 -13.57 -11.41
C THR A 94 11.99 -14.64 -11.35
N GLY A 95 10.82 -14.36 -11.92
CA GLY A 95 9.74 -15.34 -12.03
C GLY A 95 9.93 -16.25 -13.24
N HIS A 96 9.75 -17.55 -13.05
CA HIS A 96 9.80 -18.56 -14.10
C HIS A 96 8.49 -19.36 -14.14
N GLN A 97 8.08 -19.79 -15.33
CA GLN A 97 6.95 -20.69 -15.52
C GLN A 97 7.38 -22.17 -15.65
N GLN A 98 8.67 -22.45 -15.88
CA GLN A 98 9.23 -23.80 -16.03
C GLN A 98 10.65 -23.89 -15.44
N GLU A 99 10.94 -25.04 -14.81
CA GLU A 99 12.08 -25.30 -13.94
C GLU A 99 13.45 -25.12 -14.61
N LEU A 100 14.28 -24.24 -14.03
CA LEU A 100 15.74 -24.39 -14.12
C LEU A 100 16.44 -23.75 -12.91
N SER A 101 17.09 -24.60 -12.10
CA SER A 101 18.07 -24.30 -11.03
C SER A 101 17.67 -23.33 -9.90
N PHE A 102 17.54 -23.87 -8.67
CA PHE A 102 17.34 -23.17 -7.38
C PHE A 102 16.22 -22.11 -7.38
N ASP A 103 14.99 -22.60 -7.24
CA ASP A 103 13.78 -21.78 -7.15
C ASP A 103 13.04 -21.94 -5.81
N SER A 104 12.11 -21.02 -5.55
CA SER A 104 11.13 -21.09 -4.46
C SER A 104 9.78 -21.53 -5.02
N PHE A 105 9.42 -22.80 -4.83
CA PHE A 105 8.11 -23.32 -5.24
C PHE A 105 7.10 -23.33 -4.10
N ILE A 106 5.83 -23.31 -4.46
CA ILE A 106 4.71 -23.48 -3.54
C ILE A 106 4.73 -24.88 -2.94
N LYS A 107 4.60 -24.96 -1.62
CA LYS A 107 4.56 -26.25 -0.93
C LYS A 107 3.22 -26.95 -1.17
N PRO A 108 3.20 -28.23 -1.59
CA PRO A 108 1.96 -28.98 -1.80
C PRO A 108 1.28 -29.26 -0.46
N LEU A 109 -0.03 -29.55 -0.49
CA LEU A 109 -0.85 -29.64 0.73
C LEU A 109 -0.43 -30.81 1.63
N GLU A 110 0.15 -31.83 1.03
CA GLU A 110 0.60 -33.07 1.65
C GLU A 110 1.84 -32.84 2.54
N ASP A 111 2.70 -31.90 2.17
CA ASP A 111 3.95 -31.59 2.88
C ASP A 111 3.80 -30.45 3.91
N MET A 112 2.58 -29.96 4.11
CA MET A 112 2.29 -28.84 5.00
C MET A 112 2.29 -29.26 6.47
N ARG A 113 3.01 -28.51 7.30
CA ARG A 113 2.97 -28.66 8.76
C ARG A 113 1.76 -27.93 9.34
N ALA A 114 1.21 -28.42 10.45
CA ALA A 114 0.11 -27.78 11.14
C ALA A 114 0.49 -26.34 11.54
N GLY A 115 -0.30 -25.35 11.11
CA GLY A 115 -0.09 -23.93 11.37
C GLY A 115 0.53 -23.14 10.21
N GLN A 116 0.96 -23.78 9.12
CA GLN A 116 1.46 -23.07 7.94
C GLN A 116 0.31 -22.53 7.07
N PRO A 117 0.46 -21.33 6.47
CA PRO A 117 -0.60 -20.72 5.66
C PRO A 117 -0.73 -21.41 4.30
N ARG A 118 -1.95 -21.86 3.99
CA ARG A 118 -2.27 -22.52 2.73
C ARG A 118 -2.03 -21.58 1.54
N LEU A 119 -1.40 -22.09 0.48
CA LEU A 119 -1.08 -21.37 -0.77
C LEU A 119 -0.09 -20.19 -0.65
N LEU A 120 0.44 -19.92 0.54
CA LEU A 120 1.42 -18.85 0.76
C LEU A 120 2.78 -19.39 1.17
N GLU A 121 2.85 -20.63 1.64
CA GLU A 121 4.10 -21.26 2.05
C GLU A 121 4.91 -21.78 0.85
N VAL A 122 6.22 -21.62 0.92
CA VAL A 122 7.19 -22.06 -0.10
C VAL A 122 8.18 -23.07 0.49
N ASP A 123 8.87 -23.78 -0.40
CA ASP A 123 9.93 -24.73 -0.02
C ASP A 123 11.19 -24.00 0.45
N ASN A 124 11.67 -23.06 -0.37
CA ASN A 124 12.84 -22.23 -0.10
C ASN A 124 12.39 -20.79 0.14
N ARG A 125 12.53 -20.31 1.39
CA ARG A 125 12.25 -18.92 1.75
C ARG A 125 13.46 -18.03 1.45
N VAL A 126 13.21 -16.76 1.17
CA VAL A 126 14.29 -15.77 1.04
C VAL A 126 14.61 -15.22 2.42
N PHE A 127 15.85 -15.41 2.87
CA PHE A 127 16.33 -14.87 4.14
C PHE A 127 16.94 -13.48 3.94
N ILE A 128 16.49 -12.51 4.72
CA ILE A 128 17.07 -11.16 4.79
C ILE A 128 17.64 -10.99 6.19
N LEU A 129 18.96 -10.85 6.26
CA LEU A 129 19.70 -10.69 7.50
C LEU A 129 19.93 -9.21 7.76
N PHE A 130 19.57 -8.74 8.95
CA PHE A 130 19.89 -7.39 9.38
C PHE A 130 20.99 -7.41 10.45
N VAL A 131 21.83 -6.37 10.43
CA VAL A 131 22.98 -6.22 11.34
C VAL A 131 22.67 -5.29 12.53
N PHE A 132 21.68 -4.39 12.39
CA PHE A 132 21.36 -3.40 13.43
C PHE A 132 20.27 -3.89 14.40
N LEU A 133 20.63 -3.99 15.68
CA LEU A 133 19.78 -4.30 16.85
C LEU A 133 18.52 -3.40 17.01
N SER A 134 18.39 -2.31 16.26
CA SER A 134 17.22 -1.41 16.35
C SER A 134 15.99 -1.92 15.58
N ILE A 135 16.12 -3.02 14.84
CA ILE A 135 15.09 -3.57 13.93
C ILE A 135 14.38 -4.81 14.53
N ASP A 136 14.62 -5.18 15.80
CA ASP A 136 14.00 -6.38 16.42
C ASP A 136 12.47 -6.42 16.28
N ALA A 137 11.82 -5.26 16.24
CA ALA A 137 10.38 -5.11 16.02
C ALA A 137 9.88 -5.54 14.62
N LEU A 138 10.78 -5.82 13.68
CA LEU A 138 10.49 -6.23 12.31
C LEU A 138 10.85 -7.71 12.03
N SER A 139 11.46 -8.41 12.98
CA SER A 139 11.72 -9.85 12.82
C SER A 139 10.42 -10.61 12.59
N GLY A 140 10.38 -11.46 11.57
CA GLY A 140 9.16 -12.18 11.20
C GLY A 140 9.08 -12.64 9.75
N LEU A 141 7.93 -13.23 9.42
CA LEU A 141 7.59 -13.75 8.10
C LEU A 141 6.68 -12.78 7.35
N PHE A 142 7.07 -12.45 6.11
CA PHE A 142 6.32 -11.61 5.20
C PHE A 142 5.93 -12.43 3.97
N PHE A 143 4.65 -12.34 3.62
CA PHE A 143 4.06 -13.08 2.52
C PHE A 143 3.65 -12.12 1.41
N GLY A 144 3.88 -12.52 0.17
CA GLY A 144 3.46 -11.82 -1.03
C GLY A 144 2.96 -12.80 -2.09
N GLN A 145 2.28 -12.25 -3.09
CA GLN A 145 1.80 -12.99 -4.26
C GLN A 145 2.13 -12.21 -5.52
N CYS A 146 2.18 -12.92 -6.65
CA CYS A 146 2.30 -12.29 -7.95
C CYS A 146 1.13 -11.31 -8.20
N LEU A 147 1.43 -10.08 -8.64
CA LEU A 147 0.45 -9.01 -8.91
C LEU A 147 0.12 -8.81 -10.40
N GLU A 148 0.77 -9.59 -11.29
CA GLU A 148 0.58 -9.49 -12.73
C GLU A 148 0.21 -10.86 -13.32
N ILE A 149 -0.84 -10.91 -14.14
CA ILE A 149 -1.31 -12.16 -14.75
C ILE A 149 -0.20 -12.77 -15.60
N CYS A 150 0.30 -13.93 -15.17
CA CYS A 150 1.44 -14.61 -15.78
C CYS A 150 1.13 -16.07 -16.15
N GLY A 151 -0.08 -16.35 -16.65
CA GLY A 151 -0.49 -17.67 -17.15
C GLY A 151 -1.33 -18.51 -16.18
N ALA A 152 -1.46 -19.81 -16.46
CA ALA A 152 -2.41 -20.71 -15.79
C ALA A 152 -2.17 -20.85 -14.28
N ASN A 153 -0.91 -20.77 -13.84
CA ASN A 153 -0.53 -20.93 -12.43
C ASN A 153 -0.28 -19.59 -11.72
N HIS A 154 -0.78 -18.47 -12.24
CA HIS A 154 -0.54 -17.13 -11.70
C HIS A 154 -0.86 -17.00 -10.19
N SER A 155 -1.91 -17.67 -9.70
CA SER A 155 -2.28 -17.67 -8.28
C SER A 155 -1.39 -18.51 -7.38
N PHE A 156 -0.52 -19.36 -7.95
CA PHE A 156 0.31 -20.34 -7.26
C PHE A 156 1.79 -19.93 -7.23
N ILE A 157 2.06 -18.63 -7.31
CA ILE A 157 3.41 -18.06 -7.23
C ILE A 157 3.50 -17.16 -5.99
N PRO A 158 3.60 -17.74 -4.78
CA PRO A 158 3.82 -16.99 -3.56
C PRO A 158 5.30 -16.59 -3.38
N ILE A 159 5.54 -15.53 -2.63
CA ILE A 159 6.86 -15.05 -2.23
C ILE A 159 6.88 -14.98 -0.71
N VAL A 160 7.87 -15.62 -0.07
CA VAL A 160 8.03 -15.59 1.39
C VAL A 160 9.39 -15.02 1.74
N LEU A 161 9.38 -13.93 2.49
CA LEU A 161 10.56 -13.30 3.05
C LEU A 161 10.61 -13.57 4.55
N GLU A 162 11.76 -14.02 5.03
CA GLU A 162 12.04 -14.21 6.45
C GLU A 162 13.11 -13.20 6.88
N ILE A 163 12.75 -12.28 7.77
CA ILE A 163 13.66 -11.27 8.30
C ILE A 163 14.11 -11.74 9.68
N THR A 164 15.41 -12.00 9.82
CA THR A 164 16.02 -12.44 11.08
C THR A 164 17.37 -11.76 11.31
N SER A 165 17.84 -11.75 12.55
CA SER A 165 19.15 -11.19 12.88
C SER A 165 20.27 -12.15 12.47
N LEU A 166 21.45 -11.58 12.17
CA LEU A 166 22.63 -12.38 11.82
C LEU A 166 22.98 -13.40 12.92
N GLU A 167 22.83 -13.00 14.19
CA GLU A 167 23.08 -13.86 15.36
C GLU A 167 22.12 -15.05 15.42
N CYS A 168 20.85 -14.86 15.09
CA CYS A 168 19.84 -15.91 15.12
C CYS A 168 19.99 -16.89 13.95
N TRP A 169 20.55 -16.47 12.82
CA TRP A 169 20.75 -17.32 11.65
C TRP A 169 22.03 -18.17 11.71
N ALA A 170 23.07 -17.66 12.38
CA ALA A 170 24.38 -18.32 12.45
C ALA A 170 24.54 -19.34 13.61
N GLY A 171 23.56 -19.44 14.51
CA GLY A 171 23.53 -20.38 15.64
C GLY A 171 22.61 -21.56 15.40
#